data_AF-A0A7S1FEH2-F1
#
_entry.id   AF-A0A7S1FEH2-F1
#
_cell.length_a   1.000
_cell.length_b   1.000
_cell.length_c   1.000
_cell.angle_alpha   90.00
_cell.angle_beta   90.00
_cell.angle_gamma   90.00
#
_symmetry.space_group_name_H-M   'P 1'
#
loop_
_entity.id
_entity.type
_entity.pdbx_description
1 polymer ?
#
loop_
_entity_poly.entity_id
_entity_poly.type
_entity_poly.pdbx_seq_one_letter_code
_entity_poly.pdbx_strand_id
1 'polypeptide(L)'
;SETDGMQIDYAGRQRMLLQKMTMQATWIALGVELVSSVEDLKTTMDLFGDSHVALLRGVNALMLPATETMCTLEVMRTVSFQWSLYEPIVEQVAYDGVASTSVIEELRVMTNEMAVWVQAAVVQY
;
A
#
# COMPACT_ATOMS: atom_id res chain seq x y z
N SER A 1 16.64 -11.26 -13.55
CA SER A 1 17.96 -11.09 -12.92
C SER A 1 17.78 -11.11 -11.40
N GLU A 2 18.85 -11.21 -10.59
CA GLU A 2 18.74 -11.21 -9.11
C GLU A 2 18.10 -9.90 -8.60
N THR A 3 18.33 -8.79 -9.31
CA THR A 3 17.74 -7.47 -9.08
C THR A 3 16.23 -7.41 -9.37
N ASP A 4 15.74 -8.10 -10.40
CA ASP A 4 14.29 -8.18 -10.68
C ASP A 4 13.57 -8.95 -9.55
N GLY A 5 14.24 -9.94 -8.95
CA GLY A 5 13.67 -10.72 -7.84
C GLY A 5 13.33 -9.88 -6.60
N MET A 6 14.17 -8.90 -6.25
CA MET A 6 13.89 -7.98 -5.14
C MET A 6 12.73 -7.03 -5.46
N GLN A 7 12.69 -6.49 -6.68
CA GLN A 7 11.59 -5.62 -7.10
C GLN A 7 10.25 -6.37 -7.14
N ILE A 8 10.25 -7.63 -7.59
CA ILE A 8 9.08 -8.52 -7.56
C ILE A 8 8.60 -8.79 -6.13
N ASP A 9 9.50 -9.05 -5.18
CA ASP A 9 9.12 -9.27 -3.78
C ASP A 9 8.49 -8.01 -3.17
N TYR A 10 9.13 -6.85 -3.34
CA TYR A 10 8.59 -5.57 -2.86
C TYR A 10 7.23 -5.26 -3.49
N ALA A 11 7.10 -5.37 -4.82
CA ALA A 11 5.84 -5.13 -5.52
C ALA A 11 4.76 -6.16 -5.15
N GLY A 12 5.13 -7.42 -4.90
CA GLY A 12 4.22 -8.48 -4.47
C GLY A 12 3.62 -8.21 -3.09
N ARG A 13 4.41 -7.67 -2.16
CA ARG A 13 3.97 -7.31 -0.80
C ARG A 13 2.94 -6.19 -0.80
N GLN A 14 3.00 -5.25 -1.75
CA GLN A 14 2.10 -4.09 -1.81
C GLN A 14 0.61 -4.49 -1.75
N ARG A 15 0.23 -5.57 -2.43
CA ARG A 15 -1.17 -6.04 -2.41
C ARG A 15 -1.60 -6.53 -1.03
N MET A 16 -0.72 -7.28 -0.37
CA MET A 16 -0.98 -7.77 0.98
C MET A 16 -1.12 -6.60 1.95
N LEU A 17 -0.26 -5.59 1.83
CA LEU A 17 -0.32 -4.38 2.66
C LEU A 17 -1.62 -3.61 2.48
N LEU A 18 -2.12 -3.43 1.25
CA LEU A 18 -3.43 -2.81 0.97
C LEU A 18 -4.58 -3.55 1.67
N GLN A 19 -4.62 -4.87 1.54
CA GLN A 19 -5.65 -5.69 2.18
C GLN A 19 -5.53 -5.64 3.71
N LYS A 20 -4.29 -5.61 4.23
CA LYS A 20 -4.00 -5.53 5.66
C LYS A 20 -4.47 -4.20 6.26
N MET A 21 -4.25 -3.08 5.58
CA MET A 21 -4.76 -1.76 6.01
C MET A 21 -6.29 -1.75 6.12
N THR A 22 -6.99 -2.28 5.12
CA THR A 22 -8.46 -2.35 5.14
C THR A 22 -8.98 -3.26 6.26
N MET A 23 -8.29 -4.37 6.53
CA MET A 23 -8.61 -5.24 7.67
C MET A 23 -8.43 -4.51 9.01
N GLN A 24 -7.31 -3.82 9.21
CA GLN A 24 -7.01 -3.08 10.44
C GLN A 24 -8.00 -1.92 10.64
N ALA A 25 -8.33 -1.16 9.59
CA ALA A 25 -9.37 -0.14 9.63
C ALA A 25 -10.73 -0.74 10.03
N THR A 26 -11.06 -1.93 9.53
CA THR A 26 -12.29 -2.65 9.93
C THR A 26 -12.27 -3.03 11.41
N TRP A 27 -11.13 -3.48 11.94
CA TRP A 27 -10.99 -3.79 13.37
C TRP A 27 -11.16 -2.53 14.24
N ILE A 28 -10.60 -1.40 13.81
CA ILE A 28 -10.80 -0.09 14.45
C ILE A 28 -12.28 0.29 14.47
N ALA A 29 -12.99 0.13 13.34
CA ALA A 29 -14.44 0.39 13.26
C ALA A 29 -15.26 -0.48 14.23
N LEU A 30 -14.81 -1.72 14.49
CA LEU A 30 -15.45 -2.67 15.39
C LEU A 30 -14.97 -2.55 16.85
N GLY A 31 -13.99 -1.68 17.14
CA GLY A 31 -13.37 -1.56 18.46
C GLY A 31 -12.55 -2.79 18.88
N VAL A 32 -12.16 -3.64 17.93
CA VAL A 32 -11.38 -4.86 18.19
C VAL A 32 -9.91 -4.48 18.34
N GLU A 33 -9.33 -4.81 19.49
CA GLU A 33 -7.91 -4.57 19.80
C GLU A 33 -7.47 -3.14 19.42
N LEU A 34 -8.31 -2.14 19.73
CA LEU A 34 -8.25 -0.79 19.13
C LEU A 34 -6.83 -0.18 19.14
N VAL A 35 -6.14 -0.25 20.28
CA VAL A 35 -4.80 0.34 20.42
C VAL A 35 -3.80 -0.30 19.46
N SER A 36 -3.72 -1.63 19.42
CA SER A 36 -2.81 -2.32 18.50
C SER A 36 -3.26 -2.19 17.05
N SER A 37 -4.56 -2.23 16.76
CA SER A 37 -5.08 -2.03 15.41
C SER A 37 -4.71 -0.66 14.84
N VAL A 38 -4.73 0.41 15.66
CA VAL A 38 -4.29 1.76 15.25
C VAL A 38 -2.78 1.79 14.96
N GLU A 39 -1.96 1.22 15.84
CA GLU A 39 -0.50 1.18 15.66
C GLU A 39 -0.10 0.34 14.45
N ASP A 40 -0.74 -0.80 14.28
CA ASP A 40 -0.55 -1.70 13.15
C ASP A 40 -0.99 -1.06 11.82
N LEU A 41 -2.06 -0.26 11.83
CA LEU A 41 -2.52 0.48 10.65
C LEU A 41 -1.48 1.51 10.20
N LYS A 42 -0.96 2.31 11.13
CA LYS A 42 0.12 3.29 10.86
C LYS A 42 1.36 2.61 10.29
N THR A 43 1.81 1.55 10.95
CA THR A 43 2.98 0.78 10.52
C THR A 43 2.80 0.20 9.12
N THR A 44 1.59 -0.29 8.81
CA THR A 44 1.30 -0.89 7.49
C THR A 44 1.21 0.17 6.40
N MET A 45 0.64 1.34 6.71
CA MET A 45 0.58 2.51 5.83
C MET A 45 1.99 3.01 5.47
N ASP A 46 2.83 3.22 6.48
CA ASP A 46 4.22 3.65 6.29
C ASP A 46 4.98 2.62 5.42
N LEU A 47 4.84 1.33 5.73
CA LEU A 47 5.50 0.28 4.99
C LEU A 47 5.07 0.22 3.52
N PHE A 48 3.78 0.45 3.20
CA PHE A 48 3.30 0.53 1.82
C PHE A 48 3.94 1.72 1.10
N GLY A 49 3.83 2.92 1.68
CA GLY A 49 4.33 4.17 1.10
C GLY A 49 5.84 4.13 0.86
N ASP A 50 6.60 3.74 1.88
CA ASP A 50 8.06 3.61 1.79
C ASP A 50 8.48 2.59 0.75
N SER A 51 7.82 1.43 0.72
CA SER A 51 8.11 0.39 -0.27
C SER A 51 7.81 0.86 -1.70
N HIS A 52 6.76 1.67 -1.89
CA HIS A 52 6.39 2.20 -3.20
C HIS A 52 7.41 3.24 -3.68
N VAL A 53 7.84 4.14 -2.80
CA VAL A 53 8.92 5.10 -3.07
C VAL A 53 10.24 4.39 -3.35
N ALA A 54 10.54 3.34 -2.58
CA ALA A 54 11.75 2.54 -2.74
C ALA A 54 11.81 1.86 -4.11
N LEU A 55 10.69 1.32 -4.61
CA LEU A 55 10.61 0.78 -5.97
C LEU A 55 10.84 1.87 -7.03
N LEU A 56 10.19 3.03 -6.88
CA LEU A 56 10.30 4.13 -7.85
C LEU A 56 11.69 4.75 -7.93
N ARG A 57 12.37 4.92 -6.78
CA ARG A 57 13.62 5.69 -6.68
C ARG A 57 14.87 4.84 -6.44
N GLY A 58 14.68 3.57 -6.08
CA GLY A 58 15.74 2.72 -5.58
C GLY A 58 16.18 3.10 -4.16
N VAL A 59 16.83 2.16 -3.49
CA VAL A 59 17.45 2.35 -2.18
C VAL A 59 18.80 1.65 -2.18
N ASN A 60 19.88 2.42 -2.28
CA ASN A 60 21.24 1.90 -2.37
C ASN A 60 21.62 1.03 -1.14
N ALA A 61 21.24 1.47 0.06
CA ALA A 61 21.50 0.72 1.30
C ALA A 61 20.85 -0.68 1.31
N LEU A 62 19.81 -0.90 0.50
CA LEU A 62 19.11 -2.18 0.36
C LEU A 62 19.47 -2.89 -0.95
N MET A 63 20.41 -2.34 -1.73
CA MET A 63 20.73 -2.80 -3.09
C MET A 63 19.50 -2.91 -4.01
N LEU A 64 18.45 -2.14 -3.72
CA LEU A 64 17.23 -2.10 -4.53
C LEU A 64 17.42 -1.06 -5.65
N PRO A 65 17.49 -1.46 -6.93
CA PRO A 65 17.57 -0.50 -8.01
C PRO A 65 16.25 0.24 -8.20
N ALA A 66 16.34 1.45 -8.75
CA ALA A 66 15.15 2.17 -9.21
C ALA A 66 14.50 1.43 -10.39
N THR A 67 13.19 1.54 -10.51
CA THR A 67 12.48 1.08 -11.70
C THR A 67 12.75 2.04 -12.85
N GLU A 68 13.43 1.55 -13.90
CA GLU A 68 13.75 2.34 -15.11
C GLU A 68 12.85 2.01 -16.31
N THR A 69 12.21 0.83 -16.27
CA THR A 69 11.32 0.38 -17.35
C THR A 69 10.09 1.28 -17.45
N MET A 70 9.96 1.98 -18.59
CA MET A 70 8.89 2.95 -18.84
C MET A 70 7.48 2.36 -18.66
N CYS A 71 7.24 1.14 -19.14
CA CYS A 71 5.94 0.47 -18.98
C CYS A 71 5.60 0.24 -17.50
N THR A 72 6.57 -0.19 -16.70
CA THR A 72 6.40 -0.40 -15.25
C THR A 72 6.16 0.92 -14.53
N LEU A 73 6.94 1.96 -14.86
CA LEU A 73 6.78 3.30 -14.31
C LEU A 73 5.40 3.88 -14.57
N GLU A 74 4.84 3.68 -15.76
CA GLU A 74 3.51 4.18 -16.09
C GLU A 74 2.42 3.52 -15.23
N VAL A 75 2.49 2.21 -15.01
CA VAL A 75 1.57 1.51 -14.11
C VAL A 75 1.75 1.99 -12.66
N MET A 76 2.99 2.18 -12.22
CA MET A 76 3.27 2.67 -10.86
C MET A 76 2.80 4.10 -10.63
N ARG A 77 2.70 4.95 -11.66
CA ARG A 77 2.07 6.28 -11.55
C ARG A 77 0.59 6.19 -11.20
N THR A 78 -0.12 5.22 -11.79
CA THR A 78 -1.52 4.98 -11.44
C THR A 78 -1.65 4.56 -9.97
N VAL A 79 -0.76 3.69 -9.50
CA VAL A 79 -0.69 3.32 -8.07
C VAL A 79 -0.38 4.54 -7.20
N SER A 80 0.58 5.40 -7.58
CA SER A 80 0.87 6.64 -6.85
C SER A 80 -0.34 7.57 -6.77
N PHE A 81 -1.08 7.72 -7.87
CA PHE A 81 -2.28 8.55 -7.90
C PHE A 81 -3.36 8.00 -6.97
N GLN A 82 -3.66 6.70 -7.06
CA GLN A 82 -4.66 6.09 -6.18
C GLN A 82 -4.21 6.11 -4.71
N TRP A 83 -2.92 5.92 -4.44
CA TRP A 83 -2.36 6.05 -3.10
C TRP A 83 -2.61 7.45 -2.52
N SER A 84 -2.40 8.51 -3.31
CA SER A 84 -2.63 9.89 -2.85
C SER A 84 -4.08 10.20 -2.46
N LEU A 85 -5.03 9.39 -2.95
CA LEU A 85 -6.44 9.47 -2.55
C LEU A 85 -6.75 8.57 -1.35
N TYR A 86 -6.07 7.43 -1.24
CA TYR A 86 -6.31 6.39 -0.23
C TYR A 86 -5.66 6.72 1.11
N GLU A 87 -4.42 7.18 1.09
CA GLU A 87 -3.59 7.46 2.27
C GLU A 87 -4.27 8.41 3.27
N PRO A 88 -4.86 9.56 2.85
CA PRO A 88 -5.49 10.47 3.80
C PRO A 88 -6.69 9.86 4.54
N ILE A 89 -7.40 8.91 3.91
CA ILE A 89 -8.55 8.22 4.53
C ILE A 89 -8.03 7.28 5.62
N VAL A 90 -6.99 6.51 5.32
CA VAL A 90 -6.37 5.60 6.30
C VAL A 90 -5.72 6.37 7.44
N GLU A 91 -5.02 7.46 7.15
CA GLU A 91 -4.43 8.35 8.15
C GLU A 91 -5.50 8.90 9.09
N GLN A 92 -6.63 9.36 8.56
CA GLN A 92 -7.74 9.87 9.37
C GLN A 92 -8.31 8.79 10.29
N VAL A 93 -8.51 7.56 9.80
CA VAL A 93 -8.96 6.43 10.64
C VAL A 93 -7.97 6.12 11.76
N ALA A 94 -6.68 6.13 11.45
CA ALA A 94 -5.63 5.89 12.44
C ALA A 94 -5.50 7.04 13.46
N TYR A 95 -5.79 8.27 13.07
CA TYR A 95 -5.78 9.44 13.94
C TYR A 95 -6.99 9.46 14.87
N ASP A 96 -8.19 9.26 14.32
CA ASP A 96 -9.44 9.30 15.07
C ASP A 96 -9.64 8.07 15.97
N GLY A 97 -9.05 6.94 15.60
CA GLY A 97 -9.27 5.66 16.28
C GLY A 97 -10.72 5.16 16.13
N VAL A 98 -11.42 5.61 15.09
CA VAL A 98 -12.78 5.18 14.75
C VAL A 98 -12.99 5.30 13.24
N ALA A 99 -13.83 4.43 12.68
CA ALA A 99 -14.25 4.50 11.29
C ALA A 99 -15.72 4.11 11.16
N SER A 100 -16.44 4.76 10.25
CA SER A 100 -17.82 4.38 9.93
C SER A 100 -17.84 3.23 8.91
N THR A 101 -18.96 2.50 8.84
CA THR A 101 -19.15 1.46 7.81
C THR A 101 -19.00 2.00 6.38
N SER A 102 -19.37 3.25 6.13
CA SER A 102 -19.21 3.86 4.80
C SER A 102 -17.74 4.07 4.45
N VAL A 103 -16.91 4.49 5.41
CA VAL A 103 -15.45 4.64 5.23
C VAL A 103 -14.82 3.27 4.96
N ILE A 104 -15.23 2.23 5.68
CA ILE A 104 -14.71 0.87 5.45
C ILE A 104 -15.07 0.36 4.05
N GLU A 105 -16.30 0.61 3.59
CA GLU A 105 -16.71 0.19 2.25
C GLU A 105 -15.96 0.96 1.16
N GLU A 106 -15.73 2.26 1.36
CA GLU A 106 -14.91 3.08 0.47
C GLU A 106 -13.48 2.55 0.38
N LEU A 107 -12.82 2.30 1.53
CA LEU A 107 -11.48 1.70 1.58
C LEU A 107 -11.45 0.34 0.88
N ARG A 108 -12.48 -0.49 1.05
CA ARG A 108 -12.57 -1.81 0.40
C ARG A 108 -12.64 -1.69 -1.12
N VAL A 109 -13.43 -0.76 -1.65
CA VAL A 109 -13.51 -0.49 -3.10
C VAL A 109 -12.16 -0.02 -3.63
N MET A 110 -11.56 0.99 -3.00
CA MET A 110 -10.27 1.54 -3.42
C MET A 110 -9.14 0.49 -3.34
N THR A 111 -9.15 -0.36 -2.31
CA THR A 111 -8.20 -1.47 -2.16
C THR A 111 -8.28 -2.42 -3.34
N ASN A 112 -9.49 -2.80 -3.77
CA ASN A 112 -9.67 -3.70 -4.91
C ASN A 112 -9.19 -3.07 -6.21
N GLU A 113 -9.51 -1.79 -6.43
CA GLU A 113 -9.05 -1.06 -7.62
C GLU A 113 -7.52 -0.94 -7.65
N MET A 114 -6.91 -0.56 -6.54
CA MET A 114 -5.45 -0.40 -6.46
C MET A 114 -4.71 -1.74 -6.55
N ALA A 115 -5.26 -2.82 -6.00
CA ALA A 115 -4.68 -4.15 -6.11
C ALA A 115 -4.55 -4.64 -7.56
N VAL A 116 -5.45 -4.24 -8.47
CA VAL A 116 -5.36 -4.55 -9.89
C VAL A 116 -4.11 -3.91 -10.52
N TRP A 117 -3.87 -2.63 -10.23
CA TRP A 117 -2.71 -1.91 -10.76
C TRP A 117 -1.40 -2.38 -10.15
N VAL A 118 -1.39 -2.68 -8.85
CA VAL A 118 -0.24 -3.31 -8.19
C VAL A 118 0.10 -4.65 -8.85
N GLN A 119 -0.91 -5.50 -9.15
CA GLN A 119 -0.67 -6.76 -9.85
C GLN A 119 -0.16 -6.53 -11.28
N ALA A 120 -0.67 -5.53 -11.99
CA ALA A 120 -0.18 -5.18 -13.32
C ALA A 120 1.30 -4.75 -13.29
N ALA A 121 1.74 -4.00 -12.27
CA ALA A 121 3.14 -3.61 -12.11
C ALA A 121 4.04 -4.83 -11.87
N VAL A 122 3.61 -5.79 -11.04
CA VAL A 122 4.37 -7.03 -10.75
C VAL A 122 4.66 -7.82 -12.03
N VAL A 123 3.74 -7.86 -13.01
CA VAL A 123 3.91 -8.61 -14.27
C VAL A 123 4.91 -7.94 -15.22
N GLN A 124 5.27 -6.69 -14.97
CA GLN A 124 6.21 -5.92 -15.80
C GLN A 124 7.66 -5.95 -15.26
N TYR A 125 7.89 -6.61 -14.14
CA TYR A 125 9.23 -6.99 -13.64
C TYR A 125 9.56 -8.41 -14.08
#